data_AF-A0A8E0VHS0-F1
#
_entry.id   AF-A0A8E0VHS0-F1
#
_cell.length_a   1.000
_cell.length_b   1.000
_cell.length_c   1.000
_cell.angle_alpha   90.00
_cell.angle_beta   90.00
_cell.angle_gamma   90.00
#
_symmetry.space_group_name_H-M   'P 1'
#
loop_
_entity.id
_entity.type
_entity.pdbx_description
1 polymer ?
#
loop_
_entity_poly.entity_id
_entity_poly.type
_entity_poly.pdbx_seq_one_letter_code
_entity_poly.pdbx_strand_id
1 'polypeptide(L)' 'MSNGLFEGITLKPHCTLWPFDCDVYEGHKLHKRRGTVLDSDGGEVLVCNDSSYILNSIKDEKDVLLACASR' A
#
# COMPACT_ATOMS: atom_id res chain seq x y z
N MET A 1 -3.37 -23.10 -21.77
CA MET A 1 -4.11 -21.88 -21.39
C MET A 1 -3.83 -21.65 -19.91
N SER A 2 -2.97 -20.69 -19.60
CA SER A 2 -2.56 -20.37 -18.23
C SER A 2 -3.61 -19.47 -17.61
N ASN A 3 -4.36 -20.00 -16.65
CA ASN A 3 -5.23 -19.19 -15.80
C ASN A 3 -4.32 -18.34 -14.92
N GLY A 4 -4.26 -17.03 -15.19
CA GLY A 4 -3.36 -16.13 -14.50
C GLY A 4 -3.74 -16.01 -13.03
N LEU A 5 -2.75 -16.04 -12.13
CA LEU A 5 -2.91 -15.99 -10.67
C LEU A 5 -3.70 -14.77 -10.15
N PHE A 6 -4.00 -13.80 -11.00
CA PHE A 6 -4.63 -12.52 -10.67
C PHE A 6 -5.97 -12.30 -11.38
N GLU A 7 -6.53 -13.33 -12.02
CA GLU A 7 -7.84 -13.24 -12.66
C GLU A 7 -8.94 -13.08 -11.58
N GLY A 8 -9.53 -11.88 -11.49
CA GLY A 8 -10.64 -11.57 -10.58
C GLY A 8 -10.30 -10.74 -9.34
N ILE A 9 -9.04 -10.35 -9.12
CA ILE A 9 -8.70 -9.48 -7.99
C ILE A 9 -8.95 -8.01 -8.37
N THR A 10 -10.12 -7.49 -7.99
CA THR A 10 -10.41 -6.05 -8.06
C THR A 10 -10.01 -5.40 -6.74
N LEU A 11 -8.78 -4.88 -6.66
CA LEU A 11 -8.35 -4.05 -5.54
C LEU A 11 -8.95 -2.65 -5.72
N LYS A 12 -9.71 -2.17 -4.72
CA LYS A 12 -10.18 -0.77 -4.72
C LYS A 12 -8.95 0.15 -4.65
N PRO A 13 -8.73 1.06 -5.62
CA PRO A 13 -7.50 1.85 -5.68
C PRO A 13 -7.29 2.73 -4.43
N HIS A 14 -8.37 3.19 -3.83
CA HIS A 14 -8.38 3.89 -2.55
C HIS A 14 -8.69 2.85 -1.47
N CYS A 15 -7.82 2.72 -0.47
CA CYS A 15 -7.91 1.73 0.62
C CYS A 15 -7.32 0.33 0.38
N THR A 16 -6.39 0.17 -0.58
CA THR A 16 -5.65 -1.12 -0.72
C THR A 16 -4.53 -1.26 0.30
N LEU A 17 -3.52 -0.36 0.28
CA LEU A 17 -2.35 -0.46 1.17
C LEU A 17 -2.45 0.46 2.41
N TRP A 18 -3.23 1.52 2.31
CA TRP A 18 -3.51 2.48 3.39
C TRP A 18 -4.97 2.92 3.31
N PRO A 19 -5.64 3.20 4.44
CA PRO A 19 -7.09 3.39 4.50
C PRO A 19 -7.55 4.82 4.17
N PHE A 20 -6.88 5.52 3.25
CA PHE A 20 -7.20 6.90 2.88
C PHE A 20 -6.82 7.19 1.42
N ASP A 21 -7.29 8.33 0.90
CA ASP A 21 -6.92 8.82 -0.42
C ASP A 21 -5.75 9.82 -0.30
N CYS A 22 -4.63 9.57 -0.96
CA CYS A 22 -3.45 10.43 -0.89
C CYS A 22 -3.69 11.84 -1.43
N ASP A 23 -4.61 12.00 -2.39
CA ASP A 23 -4.91 13.29 -3.01
C ASP A 23 -5.77 14.19 -2.08
N VAL A 24 -6.49 13.57 -1.15
CA VAL A 24 -7.45 14.25 -0.25
C VAL A 24 -6.95 14.28 1.20
N TYR A 25 -5.97 13.45 1.56
CA TYR A 25 -5.44 13.38 2.92
C TYR A 25 -4.81 14.73 3.32
N GLU A 26 -5.51 15.45 4.20
CA GLU A 26 -5.18 16.82 4.66
C GLU A 26 -3.86 16.90 5.43
N GLY A 27 -3.26 15.76 5.79
CA GLY A 27 -1.88 15.62 6.23
C GLY A 27 -0.88 15.80 5.08
N HIS A 28 -0.86 16.97 4.45
CA HIS A 28 -0.17 17.24 3.17
C HIS A 28 1.36 17.02 3.18
N LYS A 29 1.97 16.84 4.35
CA LYS A 29 3.39 16.49 4.47
C LYS A 29 3.56 15.27 5.35
N LEU A 30 4.18 14.25 4.75
CA LEU A 30 4.60 13.05 5.44
C LEU A 30 6.05 13.20 5.92
N HIS A 31 6.27 12.93 7.20
CA HIS A 31 7.57 13.01 7.84
C HIS A 31 7.96 11.66 8.42
N LYS A 32 9.16 11.17 8.10
CA LYS A 32 9.70 9.96 8.71
C LYS A 32 10.45 10.31 10.00
N ARG A 33 10.03 9.72 11.13
CA ARG A 33 10.68 9.90 12.43
C ARG A 33 10.86 8.55 13.12
N ARG A 34 12.11 8.13 13.35
CA ARG A 34 12.47 6.90 14.08
C ARG A 34 11.77 5.62 13.55
N GLY A 35 11.49 5.54 12.26
CA GLY A 35 10.83 4.39 11.63
C GLY A 35 9.32 4.55 11.45
N THR A 36 8.69 5.50 12.14
CA THR A 36 7.28 5.84 11.99
C THR A 36 7.11 6.92 10.92
N VAL A 37 6.02 6.84 10.15
CA VAL A 37 5.60 7.91 9.23
C VAL A 37 4.52 8.72 9.93
N LEU A 38 4.74 10.02 10.03
CA LEU A 38 3.83 10.97 10.66
C LEU A 38 3.27 11.94 9.62
N ASP A 39 2.04 12.39 9.83
CA ASP A 39 1.44 13.49 9.08
C ASP A 39 1.91 14.85 9.60
N SER A 40 1.31 15.92 9.07
CA SER A 40 1.65 17.30 9.40
C SER A 40 1.21 17.73 10.80
N ASP A 41 0.22 17.04 11.38
CA ASP A 41 -0.29 17.27 12.73
C ASP A 41 0.45 16.40 13.77
N GLY A 42 1.39 15.57 13.31
CA GLY A 42 2.16 14.64 14.13
C GLY A 42 1.43 13.33 14.43
N GLY A 43 0.30 13.08 13.76
CA GLY A 43 -0.42 11.81 13.79
C GLY A 43 0.33 10.73 13.03
N GLU A 44 0.25 9.48 13.49
CA GLU A 44 0.84 8.35 12.77
C GLU A 44 0.01 7.99 11.53
N VAL A 45 0.68 7.87 10.39
CA VAL A 45 0.06 7.46 9.13
C VAL A 45 -0.16 5.97 9.16
N LEU A 46 -1.43 5.56 9.11
CA LEU A 46 -1.82 4.16 9.18
C LEU A 46 -1.66 3.46 7.82
N VAL A 47 -1.20 2.21 7.88
CA VAL A 47 -1.21 1.25 6.76
C VAL A 47 -2.16 0.11 7.09
N CYS A 48 -2.72 -0.57 6.09
CA CYS A 48 -3.60 -1.71 6.33
C CYS A 48 -2.80 -2.87 6.97
N ASN A 49 -3.36 -3.50 8.01
CA ASN A 49 -2.66 -4.39 8.96
C ASN A 49 -1.93 -5.61 8.36
N ASP A 50 -2.22 -5.99 7.11
CA ASP A 50 -1.57 -7.13 6.43
C ASP A 50 -0.69 -6.73 5.24
N SER A 51 -0.63 -5.43 4.92
CA SER A 51 0.06 -4.94 3.72
C SER A 51 1.53 -5.39 3.67
N SER A 52 2.24 -5.23 4.78
CA SER A 52 3.65 -5.63 4.88
C SER A 52 3.85 -7.13 4.70
N TYR A 53 2.95 -7.95 5.26
CA TYR A 53 3.02 -9.40 5.10
C TYR A 53 2.79 -9.81 3.65
N ILE A 54 1.71 -9.32 3.03
CA ILE A 54 1.34 -9.65 1.65
C ILE A 54 2.44 -9.20 0.68
N LEU A 55 2.93 -7.96 0.79
CA LEU A 55 3.96 -7.45 -0.11
C LEU A 55 5.28 -8.20 0.05
N ASN A 56 5.65 -8.62 1.26
CA ASN A 56 6.83 -9.47 1.47
C ASN A 56 6.64 -10.86 0.87
N SER A 57 5.46 -11.48 1.03
CA SER A 57 5.17 -12.78 0.40
C SER A 57 5.24 -12.72 -1.12
N ILE A 58 4.76 -11.64 -1.76
CA ILE A 58 4.87 -11.45 -3.21
C ILE A 58 6.33 -11.26 -3.62
N LYS A 59 7.10 -10.50 -2.83
CA LYS A 59 8.53 -10.24 -3.10
C LYS A 59 9.37 -11.51 -3.01
N ASP A 60 8.99 -12.46 -2.18
CA ASP A 60 9.68 -13.74 -2.02
C ASP A 60 9.33 -14.75 -3.12
N GLU A 61 8.26 -14.50 -3.90
CA GLU A 61 7.85 -15.37 -5.00
C GLU A 61 8.79 -15.21 -6.22
N LYS A 62 9.23 -16.34 -6.75
CA LYS A 62 10.18 -16.34 -7.86
C LYS A 62 9.45 -16.00 -9.15
N ASP A 63 10.08 -15.17 -9.98
CA ASP A 63 9.57 -14.76 -11.29
C ASP A 63 8.28 -13.90 -11.24
N VAL A 64 7.88 -13.41 -10.06
CA VAL A 64 6.80 -12.43 -9.89
C VAL A 64 7.40 -11.04 -9.65
N LEU A 65 6.95 -10.05 -10.44
CA LEU A 65 7.33 -8.65 -10.28
C LEU A 65 6.21 -7.87 -9.59
N LEU A 66 6.56 -7.13 -8.55
CA LEU A 66 5.64 -6.24 -7.84
C LEU A 66 5.72 -4.83 -8.43
N ALA A 67 4.57 -4.27 -8.81
CA ALA A 67 4.43 -2.89 -9.28
C ALA A 67 3.25 -2.21 -8.55
N CYS A 68 3.28 -0.88 -8.51
CA CYS A 68 2.20 -0.06 -7.97
C CYS A 68 1.53 0.71 -9.10
N ALA A 69 0.20 0.80 -9.07
CA ALA A 69 -0.58 1.60 -9.99
C ALA A 69 -1.62 2.41 -9.21
N SER A 70 -1.50 3.73 -9.26
CA SER A 70 -2.51 4.69 -8.80
C SER A 70 -2.91 5.55 -9.99
N ARG A 71 -4.17 6.00 -10.00
CA ARG A 71 -4.63 7.01 -10.96
C ARG A 71 -4.10 8.38 -10.58
#